data_AF-A0A551ZLW3-F1
#
_entry.id   AF-A0A551ZLW3-F1
#
_cell.length_a   1.000
_cell.length_b   1.000
_cell.length_c   1.000
_cell.angle_alpha   90.00
_cell.angle_beta   90.00
_cell.angle_gamma   90.00
#
_symmetry.space_group_name_H-M   'P 1'
#
loop_
_entity.id
_entity.type
_entity.pdbx_description
1 polymer ?
#
loop_
_entity_poly.entity_id
_entity_poly.type
_entity_poly.pdbx_seq_one_letter_code
_entity_poly.pdbx_strand_id
1 'polypeptide(L)'
;MTSLMAAQRLGFEPYNGSPRLELRATDSDEQVEVVIRGAYRQILGNEHLMSSERLISLESLLRNRSISVRDFVRAIAQSELYRQKFFHSNPQNRFIELNYKHLLGRAPYDQAEIAFHTDLYNQQGYEAEINSYFDSPEYNQHFGENIVPYYRGFASQTGQKTVGFSRLFQVYRGYATSDRAPLKEGKLTRELAYNSASPVYINGTGQSLTGLAGGDRGKFYRLRVVSGAKAGRQTRVRRSVSEYLVAYEQLSNKLQEINRQGGQVIELILA
;
A
#
# COMPACT_ATOMS: atom_id res chain seq x y z
N MET A 1 19.77 -1.30 -6.49
CA MET A 1 18.55 -2.05 -6.87
C MET A 1 18.33 -3.16 -5.88
N THR A 2 17.07 -3.44 -5.49
CA THR A 2 16.73 -4.57 -4.62
C THR A 2 16.94 -5.89 -5.38
N SER A 3 17.57 -6.89 -4.75
CA SER A 3 17.75 -8.20 -5.36
C SER A 3 16.42 -8.82 -5.79
N LEU A 4 16.36 -9.47 -6.95
CA LEU A 4 15.15 -10.11 -7.48
C LEU A 4 14.50 -11.07 -6.46
N MET A 5 15.32 -11.83 -5.72
CA MET A 5 14.86 -12.75 -4.68
C MET A 5 14.12 -12.04 -3.54
N ALA A 6 14.61 -10.88 -3.10
CA ALA A 6 13.92 -10.07 -2.08
C ALA A 6 12.60 -9.50 -2.63
N ALA A 7 12.59 -9.05 -3.89
CA ALA A 7 11.39 -8.52 -4.53
C ALA A 7 10.30 -9.59 -4.71
N GLN A 8 10.68 -10.82 -5.04
CA GLN A 8 9.77 -11.96 -5.15
C GLN A 8 9.16 -12.31 -3.78
N ARG A 9 9.97 -12.39 -2.72
CA ARG A 9 9.49 -12.64 -1.35
C ARG A 9 8.53 -11.56 -0.87
N LEU A 10 8.78 -10.30 -1.24
CA LEU A 10 7.93 -9.16 -0.87
C LEU A 10 6.75 -8.92 -1.82
N GLY A 11 6.67 -9.66 -2.93
CA GLY A 11 5.56 -9.60 -3.88
C GLY A 11 5.50 -8.34 -4.76
N PHE A 12 6.64 -7.68 -5.00
CA PHE A 12 6.73 -6.53 -5.93
C PHE A 12 7.65 -6.79 -7.13
N GLU A 13 7.99 -8.05 -7.38
CA GLU A 13 8.81 -8.48 -8.53
C GLU A 13 8.36 -7.91 -9.89
N PRO A 14 7.06 -7.82 -10.23
CA PRO A 14 6.62 -7.22 -11.50
C PRO A 14 7.00 -5.74 -11.68
N TYR A 15 7.32 -5.03 -10.61
CA TYR A 15 7.76 -3.63 -10.65
C TYR A 15 9.29 -3.49 -10.59
N ASN A 16 10.01 -4.57 -10.29
CA ASN A 16 11.46 -4.56 -10.18
C ASN A 16 12.09 -4.84 -11.55
N GLY A 17 12.66 -3.81 -12.17
CA GLY A 17 13.34 -3.93 -13.47
C GLY A 17 12.43 -3.87 -14.69
N SER A 18 11.11 -3.70 -14.50
CA SER A 18 10.19 -3.44 -15.60
C SER A 18 10.44 -2.06 -16.22
N PRO A 19 10.41 -1.94 -17.56
CA PRO A 19 10.52 -0.64 -18.22
C PRO A 19 9.36 0.25 -17.80
N ARG A 20 9.65 1.55 -17.62
CA ARG A 20 8.63 2.54 -17.31
C ARG A 20 7.71 2.67 -18.51
N LEU A 21 6.40 2.70 -18.26
CA LEU A 21 5.41 2.97 -19.30
C LEU A 21 5.43 4.46 -19.59
N GLU A 22 6.05 4.83 -20.70
CA GLU A 22 6.11 6.20 -21.19
C GLU A 22 5.49 6.28 -22.59
N LEU A 23 4.85 7.41 -22.88
CA LEU A 23 4.28 7.71 -24.18
C LEU A 23 5.23 8.63 -24.95
N ARG A 24 5.78 8.16 -26.05
CA ARG A 24 6.63 8.93 -26.97
C ARG A 24 5.85 9.28 -28.24
N ALA A 25 6.32 10.31 -28.94
CA ALA A 25 5.70 10.77 -30.19
C ALA A 25 5.79 9.75 -31.35
N THR A 26 6.66 8.75 -31.26
CA THR A 26 6.84 7.72 -32.30
C THR A 26 6.09 6.43 -32.00
N ASP A 27 5.33 6.38 -30.91
CA ASP A 27 4.71 5.14 -30.46
C ASP A 27 3.52 4.72 -31.33
N SER A 28 3.37 3.41 -31.51
CA SER A 28 2.27 2.80 -32.25
C SER A 28 0.98 2.77 -31.43
N ASP A 29 -0.17 2.63 -32.09
CA ASP A 29 -1.48 2.55 -31.42
C ASP A 29 -1.55 1.42 -30.37
N GLU A 30 -0.86 0.31 -30.61
CA GLU A 30 -0.74 -0.80 -29.67
C GLU A 30 -0.01 -0.39 -28.38
N GLN A 31 1.06 0.41 -28.50
CA GLN A 31 1.79 0.94 -27.34
C GLN A 31 0.93 1.94 -26.57
N VAL A 32 0.16 2.78 -27.26
CA VAL A 32 -0.82 3.68 -26.61
C VAL A 32 -1.83 2.86 -25.80
N GLU A 33 -2.32 1.74 -26.33
CA GLU A 33 -3.24 0.87 -25.60
C GLU A 33 -2.59 0.21 -24.37
N VAL A 34 -1.31 -0.15 -24.44
CA VAL A 34 -0.55 -0.62 -23.27
C VAL A 34 -0.46 0.47 -22.20
N VAL A 35 -0.18 1.72 -22.60
CA VAL A 35 -0.14 2.88 -21.69
C VAL A 35 -1.50 3.11 -21.04
N ILE A 36 -2.60 3.09 -21.82
CA ILE A 36 -3.97 3.23 -21.31
C ILE A 36 -4.28 2.16 -20.26
N ARG A 37 -4.00 0.88 -20.57
CA ARG A 37 -4.24 -0.23 -19.64
C ARG A 37 -3.37 -0.12 -18.39
N GLY A 38 -2.10 0.28 -18.54
CA GLY A 38 -1.18 0.53 -17.43
C GLY A 38 -1.67 1.64 -16.51
N ALA A 39 -2.15 2.75 -17.08
CA ALA A 39 -2.71 3.87 -16.34
C ALA A 39 -3.96 3.47 -15.55
N TYR A 40 -4.93 2.80 -16.17
CA TYR A 40 -6.10 2.29 -15.42
C TYR A 40 -5.69 1.34 -14.30
N ARG A 41 -4.76 0.43 -14.57
CA ARG A 41 -4.30 -0.54 -13.57
C ARG A 41 -3.65 0.14 -12.37
N GLN A 42 -2.82 1.16 -12.61
CA GLN A 42 -2.15 1.90 -11.55
C GLN A 42 -3.15 2.72 -10.73
N ILE A 43 -3.96 3.53 -11.42
CA ILE A 43 -4.84 4.51 -10.78
C ILE A 43 -6.01 3.83 -10.08
N LEU A 44 -6.54 2.74 -10.64
CA LEU A 44 -7.61 1.97 -10.02
C LEU A 44 -7.09 0.89 -9.08
N GLY A 45 -5.80 0.88 -8.72
CA GLY A 45 -5.27 -0.04 -7.71
C GLY A 45 -5.48 -1.51 -8.06
N ASN A 46 -5.28 -1.87 -9.34
CA ASN A 46 -5.47 -3.22 -9.87
C ASN A 46 -6.92 -3.75 -9.73
N GLU A 47 -7.91 -2.85 -9.67
CA GLU A 47 -9.33 -3.19 -9.77
C GLU A 47 -9.67 -3.68 -11.20
N HIS A 48 -10.60 -4.63 -11.28
CA HIS A 48 -11.13 -5.07 -12.56
C HIS A 48 -12.09 -4.01 -13.14
N LEU A 49 -11.77 -3.53 -14.33
CA LEU A 49 -12.57 -2.53 -15.05
C LEU A 49 -13.40 -3.22 -16.14
N MET A 50 -14.72 -3.07 -16.07
CA MET A 50 -15.62 -3.61 -17.09
C MET A 50 -15.60 -2.73 -18.34
N SER A 51 -15.86 -3.31 -19.52
CA SER A 51 -15.88 -2.55 -20.79
C SER A 51 -16.86 -1.37 -20.79
N SER A 52 -17.97 -1.47 -20.06
CA SER A 52 -18.97 -0.40 -19.91
C SER A 52 -18.53 0.76 -19.01
N GLU A 53 -17.56 0.53 -18.14
CA GLU A 53 -17.05 1.53 -17.20
C GLU A 53 -15.86 2.33 -17.77
N ARG A 54 -15.35 1.93 -18.95
CA ARG A 54 -14.20 2.58 -19.59
C ARG A 54 -14.55 4.00 -20.05
N LEU A 55 -13.61 4.92 -19.82
CA LEU A 55 -13.74 6.32 -20.19
C LEU A 55 -13.28 6.53 -21.64
N ILE A 56 -14.09 6.05 -22.60
CA ILE A 56 -13.76 6.02 -24.04
C ILE A 56 -13.36 7.41 -24.58
N SER A 57 -14.04 8.46 -24.13
CA SER A 57 -13.74 9.84 -24.55
C SER A 57 -12.31 10.25 -24.16
N LEU A 58 -11.88 9.93 -22.93
CA LEU A 58 -10.51 10.23 -22.47
C LEU A 58 -9.48 9.39 -23.20
N GLU A 59 -9.79 8.11 -23.46
CA GLU A 59 -8.90 7.24 -24.24
C GLU A 59 -8.69 7.76 -25.66
N SER A 60 -9.74 8.30 -26.27
CA SER A 60 -9.69 8.88 -27.61
C SER A 60 -8.84 10.15 -27.65
N LEU A 61 -8.96 11.01 -26.62
CA LEU A 61 -8.11 12.20 -26.49
C LEU A 61 -6.63 11.85 -26.32
N LEU A 62 -6.30 10.79 -25.57
CA LEU A 62 -4.92 10.34 -25.42
C LEU A 62 -4.38 9.73 -26.72
N ARG A 63 -5.18 8.93 -27.43
CA ARG A 63 -4.83 8.39 -28.76
C ARG A 63 -4.54 9.49 -29.78
N ASN A 64 -5.37 10.53 -29.77
CA ASN A 64 -5.18 11.71 -30.62
C ASN A 64 -4.07 12.65 -30.14
N ARG A 65 -3.40 12.34 -29.01
CA ARG A 65 -2.34 13.14 -28.40
C ARG A 65 -2.75 14.57 -28.08
N SER A 66 -4.04 14.79 -27.86
CA SER A 66 -4.59 16.09 -27.47
C SER A 66 -4.36 16.37 -25.98
N ILE A 67 -4.13 15.32 -25.19
CA ILE A 67 -3.81 15.38 -23.76
C ILE A 67 -2.53 14.59 -23.47
N SER A 68 -1.80 15.01 -22.44
CA SER A 68 -0.63 14.29 -21.93
C SER A 68 -1.05 13.06 -21.11
N VAL A 69 -0.10 12.18 -20.78
CA VAL A 69 -0.36 11.06 -19.86
C VAL A 69 -0.72 11.58 -18.47
N ARG A 70 -0.09 12.69 -18.03
CA ARG A 70 -0.43 13.37 -16.79
C ARG A 70 -1.88 13.84 -16.77
N ASP A 71 -2.32 14.53 -17.83
CA ASP A 71 -3.69 15.04 -17.91
C ASP A 71 -4.71 13.91 -18.05
N PHE A 72 -4.36 12.82 -18.74
CA PHE A 72 -5.18 11.61 -18.79
C PHE A 72 -5.36 10.98 -17.41
N VAL A 73 -4.27 10.81 -16.66
CA VAL A 73 -4.30 10.28 -15.28
C VAL A 73 -5.09 11.21 -14.35
N ARG A 74 -4.91 12.53 -14.49
CA ARG A 74 -5.68 13.56 -13.77
C ARG A 74 -7.17 13.44 -14.06
N ALA A 75 -7.56 13.31 -15.33
CA ALA A 75 -8.95 13.16 -15.73
C ALA A 75 -9.57 11.84 -15.22
N ILE A 76 -8.80 10.74 -15.17
CA ILE A 76 -9.26 9.49 -14.51
C ILE A 76 -9.50 9.73 -13.03
N ALA A 77 -8.56 10.36 -12.31
CA ALA A 77 -8.68 10.63 -10.88
C ALA A 77 -9.85 11.57 -10.54
N GLN A 78 -10.19 12.50 -11.43
CA GLN A 78 -11.36 13.39 -11.27
C GLN A 78 -12.68 12.74 -11.69
N SER A 79 -12.65 11.62 -12.41
CA SER A 79 -13.85 10.99 -12.93
C SER A 79 -14.77 10.46 -11.82
N GLU A 80 -16.05 10.39 -12.12
CA GLU A 80 -17.06 9.79 -11.23
C GLU A 80 -16.73 8.32 -10.89
N LEU A 81 -16.10 7.60 -11.81
CA LEU A 81 -15.65 6.22 -11.60
C LEU A 81 -14.68 6.12 -10.41
N TYR A 82 -13.69 7.03 -10.36
CA TYR A 82 -12.71 7.04 -9.27
C TYR A 82 -13.36 7.46 -7.95
N ARG A 83 -14.28 8.43 -7.99
CA ARG A 83 -15.06 8.89 -6.83
C ARG A 83 -15.91 7.78 -6.21
N GLN A 84 -16.65 7.04 -7.03
CA GLN A 84 -17.47 5.93 -6.57
C GLN A 84 -16.66 4.80 -5.94
N LYS A 85 -15.51 4.46 -6.55
CA LYS A 85 -14.68 3.35 -6.07
C LYS A 85 -13.92 3.70 -4.79
N PHE A 86 -13.34 4.90 -4.70
CA PHE A 86 -12.39 5.22 -3.62
C PHE A 86 -12.85 6.31 -2.66
N PHE A 87 -13.63 7.29 -3.12
CA PHE A 87 -14.01 8.43 -2.29
C PHE A 87 -15.27 8.14 -1.47
N HIS A 88 -16.36 7.69 -2.10
CA HIS A 88 -17.64 7.48 -1.40
C HIS A 88 -17.62 6.30 -0.42
N SER A 89 -16.76 5.30 -0.66
CA SER A 89 -16.72 4.05 0.09
C SER A 89 -15.77 4.07 1.29
N ASN A 90 -14.89 5.07 1.40
CA ASN A 90 -13.80 5.12 2.37
C ASN A 90 -13.79 6.41 3.19
N PRO A 91 -13.24 6.39 4.41
CA PRO A 91 -12.98 7.61 5.17
C PRO A 91 -11.87 8.45 4.53
N GLN A 92 -11.85 9.75 4.82
CA GLN A 92 -10.90 10.71 4.23
C GLN A 92 -9.43 10.28 4.35
N ASN A 93 -9.00 9.81 5.53
CA ASN A 93 -7.63 9.34 5.73
C ASN A 93 -7.27 8.18 4.79
N ARG A 94 -8.20 7.23 4.60
CA ARG A 94 -7.99 6.09 3.70
C ARG A 94 -7.96 6.54 2.25
N PHE A 95 -8.81 7.50 1.87
CA PHE A 95 -8.81 8.08 0.54
C PHE A 95 -7.48 8.76 0.21
N ILE A 96 -6.95 9.58 1.13
CA ILE A 96 -5.63 10.22 0.97
C ILE A 96 -4.52 9.16 0.87
N GLU A 97 -4.51 8.13 1.73
CA GLU A 97 -3.55 7.01 1.62
C GLU A 97 -3.56 6.36 0.23
N LEU A 98 -4.76 6.19 -0.35
CA LEU A 98 -4.93 5.62 -1.69
C LEU A 98 -4.45 6.58 -2.77
N ASN A 99 -4.72 7.88 -2.66
CA ASN A 99 -4.23 8.89 -3.60
C ASN A 99 -2.69 8.92 -3.65
N TYR A 100 -2.02 8.89 -2.49
CA TYR A 100 -0.56 8.75 -2.42
C TYR A 100 -0.06 7.48 -3.12
N LYS A 101 -0.78 6.36 -2.96
CA LYS A 101 -0.44 5.09 -3.61
C LYS A 101 -0.65 5.14 -5.12
N HIS A 102 -1.80 5.64 -5.58
CA HIS A 102 -2.21 5.63 -6.99
C HIS A 102 -1.45 6.68 -7.81
N LEU A 103 -1.39 7.92 -7.31
CA LEU A 103 -0.89 9.08 -8.05
C LEU A 103 0.62 9.28 -7.85
N LEU A 104 1.13 9.09 -6.63
CA LEU A 104 2.55 9.32 -6.31
C LEU A 104 3.37 8.04 -6.16
N GLY A 105 2.73 6.87 -6.14
CA GLY A 105 3.42 5.58 -6.07
C GLY A 105 4.16 5.36 -4.75
N ARG A 106 3.76 6.03 -3.66
CA ARG A 106 4.36 5.91 -2.32
C ARG A 106 3.30 5.92 -1.22
N ALA A 107 3.71 5.66 0.01
CA ALA A 107 2.87 5.90 1.18
C ALA A 107 3.14 7.31 1.76
N PRO A 108 2.18 7.90 2.48
CA PRO A 108 2.41 9.12 3.25
C PRO A 108 3.51 8.91 4.31
N TYR A 109 4.40 9.89 4.44
CA TYR A 109 5.52 9.91 5.37
C TYR A 109 5.15 10.52 6.71
N ASP A 110 4.21 11.45 6.78
CA ASP A 110 3.86 12.14 8.01
C ASP A 110 2.36 12.40 8.11
N GLN A 111 1.89 12.58 9.35
CA GLN A 111 0.52 13.03 9.60
C GLN A 111 0.24 14.41 9.00
N ALA A 112 1.29 15.25 8.86
CA ALA A 112 1.18 16.57 8.25
C ALA A 112 0.72 16.52 6.78
N GLU A 113 1.15 15.50 6.02
CA GLU A 113 0.69 15.31 4.64
C GLU A 113 -0.82 15.01 4.59
N ILE A 114 -1.32 14.15 5.50
CA ILE A 114 -2.76 13.86 5.59
C ILE A 114 -3.54 15.10 6.02
N ALA A 115 -3.04 15.84 7.01
CA ALA A 115 -3.69 17.06 7.48
C ALA A 115 -3.80 18.09 6.33
N PHE A 116 -2.73 18.30 5.57
CA PHE A 116 -2.71 19.21 4.43
C PHE A 116 -3.81 18.90 3.40
N HIS A 117 -3.93 17.64 2.96
CA HIS A 117 -4.95 17.27 1.97
C HIS A 117 -6.36 17.29 2.56
N THR A 118 -6.51 17.01 3.86
CA THR A 118 -7.81 17.12 4.54
C THR A 118 -8.26 18.58 4.59
N ASP A 119 -7.38 19.50 4.96
CA ASP A 119 -7.67 20.93 5.02
C ASP A 119 -7.97 21.48 3.62
N LEU A 120 -7.19 21.08 2.62
CA LEU A 120 -7.41 21.49 1.23
C LEU A 120 -8.77 21.04 0.71
N TYR A 121 -9.15 19.80 0.98
CA TYR A 121 -10.47 19.28 0.64
C TYR A 121 -11.59 20.08 1.32
N ASN A 122 -11.44 20.41 2.60
CA ASN A 122 -12.43 21.19 3.35
C ASN A 122 -12.58 22.62 2.81
N GLN A 123 -11.50 23.21 2.30
CA GLN A 123 -11.50 24.59 1.82
C GLN A 123 -11.92 24.73 0.35
N GLN A 124 -11.45 23.84 -0.52
CA GLN A 124 -11.53 24.00 -1.98
C GLN A 124 -12.25 22.82 -2.67
N GLY A 125 -12.60 21.78 -1.93
CA GLY A 125 -13.32 20.63 -2.43
C GLY A 125 -12.43 19.58 -3.10
N TYR A 126 -13.10 18.65 -3.77
CA TYR A 126 -12.51 17.43 -4.32
C TYR A 126 -11.51 17.67 -5.45
N GLU A 127 -11.85 18.54 -6.40
CA GLU A 127 -11.02 18.76 -7.59
C GLU A 127 -9.68 19.40 -7.23
N ALA A 128 -9.69 20.35 -6.29
CA ALA A 128 -8.48 20.97 -5.77
C ALA A 128 -7.59 19.98 -5.02
N GLU A 129 -8.18 19.07 -4.23
CA GLU A 129 -7.44 18.01 -3.55
C GLU A 129 -6.71 17.10 -4.54
N ILE A 130 -7.40 16.66 -5.60
CA ILE A 130 -6.77 15.83 -6.64
C ILE A 130 -5.69 16.60 -7.41
N ASN A 131 -5.96 17.85 -7.80
CA ASN A 131 -5.00 18.67 -8.54
C ASN A 131 -3.72 18.91 -7.77
N SER A 132 -3.79 19.03 -6.44
CA SER A 132 -2.62 19.26 -5.58
C SER A 132 -1.53 18.19 -5.72
N TYR A 133 -1.90 16.93 -6.00
CA TYR A 133 -0.91 15.87 -6.22
C TYR A 133 -0.15 16.07 -7.53
N PHE A 134 -0.84 16.46 -8.60
CA PHE A 134 -0.26 16.65 -9.93
C PHE A 134 0.56 17.94 -10.04
N ASP A 135 0.10 19.00 -9.38
CA ASP A 135 0.78 20.30 -9.39
C ASP A 135 1.98 20.32 -8.42
N SER A 136 2.18 19.25 -7.65
CA SER A 136 3.33 19.10 -6.77
C SER A 136 4.64 18.99 -7.57
N PRO A 137 5.75 19.58 -7.07
CA PRO A 137 7.06 19.40 -7.70
C PRO A 137 7.50 17.93 -7.68
N GLU A 138 7.00 17.15 -6.73
CA GLU A 138 7.27 15.72 -6.63
C GLU A 138 6.75 14.95 -7.85
N TYR A 139 5.52 15.21 -8.29
CA TYR A 139 4.97 14.53 -9.47
C TYR A 139 5.80 14.86 -10.73
N ASN A 140 6.11 16.14 -10.92
CA ASN A 140 6.85 16.61 -12.09
C ASN A 140 8.28 16.06 -12.15
N GLN A 141 8.98 15.96 -11.02
CA GLN A 141 10.36 15.45 -10.97
C GLN A 141 10.44 13.93 -11.26
N HIS A 142 9.41 13.17 -10.91
CA HIS A 142 9.44 11.70 -10.97
C HIS A 142 8.75 11.11 -12.20
N PHE A 143 7.66 11.71 -12.66
CA PHE A 143 6.85 11.21 -13.77
C PHE A 143 6.85 12.18 -14.96
N GLY A 144 6.83 13.49 -14.69
CA GLY A 144 6.65 14.49 -15.75
C GLY A 144 5.31 14.32 -16.47
N GLU A 145 5.26 14.63 -17.77
CA GLU A 145 4.01 14.68 -18.54
C GLU A 145 3.63 13.35 -19.21
N ASN A 146 4.63 12.52 -19.53
CA ASN A 146 4.47 11.39 -20.45
C ASN A 146 4.63 10.01 -19.81
N ILE A 147 4.99 9.93 -18.54
CA ILE A 147 5.23 8.67 -17.83
C ILE A 147 4.01 8.34 -16.96
N VAL A 148 3.52 7.11 -17.06
CA VAL A 148 2.47 6.60 -16.17
C VAL A 148 3.04 6.48 -14.75
N PRO A 149 2.31 6.94 -13.71
CA PRO A 149 2.76 6.75 -12.33
C PRO A 149 3.10 5.29 -12.02
N TYR A 150 4.14 5.08 -11.23
CA TYR A 150 4.61 3.75 -10.85
C TYR A 150 5.03 3.74 -9.38
N TYR A 151 5.00 2.56 -8.77
CA TYR A 151 5.44 2.41 -7.39
C TYR A 151 6.93 2.71 -7.24
N ARG A 152 7.23 3.75 -6.50
CA ARG A 152 8.59 4.25 -6.30
C ARG A 152 9.09 4.05 -4.87
N GLY A 153 8.18 3.85 -3.92
CA GLY A 153 8.52 3.68 -2.50
C GLY A 153 9.20 2.35 -2.15
N PHE A 154 9.40 1.43 -3.12
CA PHE A 154 10.18 0.20 -2.92
C PHE A 154 11.70 0.44 -3.02
N ALA A 155 12.12 1.52 -3.66
CA ALA A 155 13.53 1.90 -3.77
C ALA A 155 13.87 3.00 -2.75
N SER A 156 15.09 2.98 -2.23
CA SER A 156 15.62 4.10 -1.44
C SER A 156 15.93 5.28 -2.34
N GLN A 157 15.35 6.44 -2.06
CA GLN A 157 15.56 7.66 -2.83
C GLN A 157 16.14 8.76 -1.93
N THR A 158 16.88 9.70 -2.52
CA THR A 158 17.38 10.87 -1.80
C THR A 158 16.21 11.67 -1.22
N GLY A 159 16.26 11.98 0.06
CA GLY A 159 15.21 12.75 0.75
C GLY A 159 13.99 11.93 1.22
N GLN A 160 13.93 10.63 0.92
CA GLN A 160 12.83 9.78 1.38
C GLN A 160 13.04 9.30 2.81
N LYS A 161 11.96 9.31 3.62
CA LYS A 161 11.97 8.67 4.94
C LYS A 161 11.88 7.14 4.81
N THR A 162 12.76 6.43 5.51
CA THR A 162 12.79 4.95 5.52
C THR A 162 11.46 4.33 5.94
N VAL A 163 10.71 4.99 6.85
CA VAL A 163 9.39 4.53 7.30
C VAL A 163 8.37 4.38 6.17
N GLY A 164 8.54 5.11 5.06
CA GLY A 164 7.64 5.00 3.91
C GLY A 164 7.73 3.64 3.22
N PHE A 165 8.90 2.97 3.26
CA PHE A 165 9.04 1.62 2.74
C PHE A 165 8.13 0.65 3.51
N SER A 166 8.24 0.63 4.84
CA SER A 166 7.39 -0.22 5.70
C SER A 166 5.90 0.06 5.55
N ARG A 167 5.53 1.34 5.44
CA ARG A 167 4.13 1.77 5.30
C ARG A 167 3.57 1.40 3.94
N LEU A 168 4.38 1.48 2.88
CA LEU A 168 3.95 1.07 1.55
C LEU A 168 3.51 -0.40 1.54
N PHE A 169 4.20 -1.31 2.26
CA PHE A 169 3.78 -2.71 2.39
C PHE A 169 2.50 -2.94 3.20
N GLN A 170 2.03 -1.96 3.99
CA GLN A 170 0.72 -2.08 4.61
C GLN A 170 -0.38 -1.82 3.58
N VAL A 171 -0.16 -0.84 2.71
CA VAL A 171 -1.12 -0.41 1.67
C VAL A 171 -1.06 -1.34 0.45
N TYR A 172 0.12 -1.73 0.01
CA TYR A 172 0.40 -2.66 -1.08
C TYR A 172 0.62 -4.08 -0.54
N ARG A 173 -0.28 -5.01 -0.88
CA ARG A 173 -0.26 -6.40 -0.42
C ARG A 173 0.05 -7.40 -1.55
N GLY A 174 0.81 -6.96 -2.55
CA GLY A 174 1.22 -7.79 -3.67
C GLY A 174 0.42 -7.55 -4.95
N TYR A 175 0.90 -8.11 -6.06
CA TYR A 175 0.40 -7.83 -7.41
C TYR A 175 -1.02 -8.35 -7.68
N ALA A 176 -1.44 -9.41 -6.98
CA ALA A 176 -2.77 -10.01 -7.11
C ALA A 176 -3.82 -9.42 -6.16
N THR A 177 -3.55 -8.26 -5.56
CA THR A 177 -4.48 -7.58 -4.65
C THR A 177 -5.11 -6.37 -5.33
N SER A 178 -6.33 -6.01 -4.92
CA SER A 178 -7.01 -4.78 -5.33
C SER A 178 -7.33 -3.88 -4.14
N ASP A 179 -7.47 -2.59 -4.40
CA ASP A 179 -7.77 -1.58 -3.37
C ASP A 179 -9.27 -1.32 -3.14
N ARG A 180 -10.13 -2.08 -3.82
CA ARG A 180 -11.60 -1.93 -3.78
C ARG A 180 -12.21 -2.18 -2.41
N ALA A 181 -11.63 -3.08 -1.62
CA ALA A 181 -12.24 -3.51 -0.36
C ALA A 181 -12.43 -2.30 0.58
N PRO A 182 -13.68 -1.94 0.94
CA PRO A 182 -13.92 -0.79 1.80
C PRO A 182 -13.42 -1.09 3.20
N LEU A 183 -12.68 -0.16 3.79
CA LEU A 183 -12.21 -0.24 5.16
C LEU A 183 -12.86 0.87 5.99
N LYS A 184 -13.26 0.52 7.22
CA LYS A 184 -13.80 1.49 8.18
C LYS A 184 -12.76 2.52 8.63
N GLU A 185 -11.48 2.20 8.54
CA GLU A 185 -10.36 3.05 8.94
C GLU A 185 -9.21 2.95 7.94
N GLY A 186 -8.40 4.00 7.83
CA GLY A 186 -7.17 3.99 7.03
C GLY A 186 -6.15 2.98 7.58
N LYS A 187 -5.42 2.31 6.69
CA LYS A 187 -4.45 1.28 7.07
C LYS A 187 -3.28 1.86 7.87
N LEU A 188 -2.93 3.11 7.62
CA LEU A 188 -1.79 3.81 8.20
C LEU A 188 -2.18 4.81 9.30
N THR A 189 -3.47 5.01 9.57
CA THR A 189 -3.98 5.98 10.55
C THR A 189 -3.22 5.93 11.88
N ARG A 190 -3.06 4.73 12.44
CA ARG A 190 -2.36 4.54 13.71
C ARG A 190 -0.87 4.81 13.61
N GLU A 191 -0.24 4.36 12.54
CA GLU A 191 1.21 4.48 12.33
C GLU A 191 1.64 5.92 12.10
N LEU A 192 0.82 6.70 11.39
CA LEU A 192 1.07 8.11 11.15
C LEU A 192 0.83 8.93 12.40
N ALA A 193 -0.22 8.63 13.17
CA ALA A 193 -0.49 9.30 14.44
C ALA A 193 0.63 9.11 15.47
N TYR A 194 1.18 7.90 15.59
CA TYR A 194 2.28 7.62 16.53
C TYR A 194 3.67 7.84 15.92
N ASN A 195 3.75 8.23 14.64
CA ASN A 195 4.98 8.23 13.86
C ASN A 195 5.82 6.95 14.02
N SER A 196 5.14 5.80 14.06
CA SER A 196 5.77 4.48 14.19
C SER A 196 5.93 3.81 12.83
N ALA A 197 6.84 2.84 12.76
CA ALA A 197 7.01 1.97 11.59
C ALA A 197 6.35 0.61 11.84
N SER A 198 5.53 0.13 10.90
CA SER A 198 5.04 -1.24 10.96
C SER A 198 6.03 -2.26 10.42
N PRO A 199 6.05 -3.48 10.97
CA PRO A 199 6.82 -4.56 10.40
C PRO A 199 6.29 -4.93 9.01
N VAL A 200 7.20 -5.27 8.10
CA VAL A 200 6.85 -5.70 6.74
C VAL A 200 6.51 -7.18 6.77
N TYR A 201 5.35 -7.52 6.21
CA TYR A 201 4.85 -8.89 6.14
C TYR A 201 5.07 -9.50 4.77
N ILE A 202 5.56 -10.74 4.75
CA ILE A 202 5.62 -11.57 3.55
C ILE A 202 4.22 -12.12 3.27
N ASN A 203 3.70 -11.86 2.07
CA ASN A 203 2.38 -12.34 1.66
C ASN A 203 2.39 -13.88 1.55
N GLY A 204 1.38 -14.53 2.13
CA GLY A 204 1.17 -15.98 2.06
C GLY A 204 1.70 -16.78 3.25
N THR A 205 2.67 -16.28 4.01
CA THR A 205 3.22 -17.00 5.17
C THR A 205 3.04 -16.27 6.51
N GLY A 206 2.60 -15.01 6.52
CA GLY A 206 2.43 -14.25 7.77
C GLY A 206 3.74 -13.93 8.51
N GLN A 207 4.88 -14.31 7.93
CA GLN A 207 6.23 -14.03 8.44
C GLN A 207 6.50 -12.53 8.30
N SER A 208 6.98 -11.90 9.38
CA SER A 208 7.34 -10.49 9.35
C SER A 208 8.85 -10.38 9.23
N LEU A 209 9.35 -9.72 8.18
CA LEU A 209 10.78 -9.42 8.04
C LEU A 209 11.25 -8.65 9.26
N THR A 210 11.80 -9.37 10.22
CA THR A 210 12.41 -8.85 11.42
C THR A 210 13.91 -8.73 11.16
N GLY A 211 14.52 -7.63 11.58
CA GLY A 211 15.95 -7.42 11.44
C GLY A 211 16.76 -8.47 12.21
N LEU A 212 18.09 -8.41 12.07
CA LEU A 212 19.10 -9.29 12.69
C LEU A 212 19.08 -9.36 14.24
N ALA A 213 18.06 -8.80 14.90
CA ALA A 213 17.89 -8.85 16.35
C ALA A 213 17.51 -10.25 16.88
N GLY A 214 17.53 -11.29 16.05
CA GLY A 214 17.30 -12.66 16.48
C GLY A 214 18.54 -13.16 17.18
N GLY A 215 18.46 -13.39 18.49
CA GLY A 215 19.56 -13.96 19.28
C GLY A 215 20.20 -15.16 18.57
N ASP A 216 21.49 -15.42 18.83
CA ASP A 216 22.44 -16.41 18.28
C ASP A 216 22.08 -17.20 17.00
N ARG A 217 20.91 -17.84 16.92
CA ARG A 217 20.38 -18.55 15.74
C ARG A 217 19.61 -17.68 14.73
N GLY A 218 19.40 -16.38 14.99
CA GLY A 218 18.80 -15.43 14.05
C GLY A 218 17.33 -15.68 13.69
N LYS A 219 16.64 -16.58 14.39
CA LYS A 219 15.28 -17.02 14.09
C LYS A 219 14.31 -16.56 15.17
N PHE A 220 13.34 -15.73 14.78
CA PHE A 220 12.18 -15.41 15.59
C PHE A 220 11.01 -16.30 15.21
N TYR A 221 10.10 -16.51 16.14
CA TYR A 221 8.85 -17.20 15.91
C TYR A 221 7.73 -16.30 16.37
N ARG A 222 6.75 -16.11 15.50
CA ARG A 222 5.48 -15.51 15.83
C ARG A 222 4.54 -16.60 16.36
N LEU A 223 4.10 -16.42 17.59
CA LEU A 223 3.15 -17.27 18.29
C LEU A 223 1.81 -16.54 18.33
N ARG A 224 0.79 -17.10 17.69
CA ARG A 224 -0.59 -16.65 17.86
C ARG A 224 -1.25 -17.51 18.93
N VAL A 225 -1.59 -16.88 20.04
CA VAL A 225 -2.07 -17.55 21.26
C VAL A 225 -3.49 -17.13 21.54
N VAL A 226 -4.39 -18.09 21.67
CA VAL A 226 -5.70 -17.90 22.28
C VAL A 226 -5.59 -18.06 23.78
N SER A 227 -5.83 -17.00 24.51
CA SER A 227 -6.01 -17.06 25.96
C SER A 227 -7.50 -17.19 26.26
N GLY A 228 -7.92 -18.38 26.67
CA GLY A 228 -9.27 -18.66 27.18
C GLY A 228 -9.31 -18.61 28.70
N ALA A 229 -10.50 -18.37 29.27
CA ALA A 229 -10.69 -18.58 30.70
C ALA A 229 -10.62 -20.09 30.99
N LYS A 230 -9.78 -20.51 31.94
CA LYS A 230 -9.85 -21.88 32.49
C LYS A 230 -11.22 -22.07 33.14
N ALA A 231 -11.83 -23.24 32.92
CA ALA A 231 -13.08 -23.61 33.58
C ALA A 231 -12.93 -23.42 35.11
N GLY A 232 -13.77 -22.56 35.69
CA GLY A 232 -13.74 -22.22 37.12
C GLY A 232 -13.03 -20.91 37.52
N ARG A 233 -12.44 -20.14 36.58
CA ARG A 233 -11.94 -18.77 36.86
C ARG A 233 -12.68 -17.72 36.04
N GLN A 234 -13.34 -16.78 36.72
CA GLN A 234 -13.94 -15.59 36.11
C GLN A 234 -12.88 -14.52 35.80
N THR A 235 -11.84 -14.86 35.04
CA THR A 235 -10.97 -13.83 34.47
C THR A 235 -11.52 -13.42 33.11
N ARG A 236 -12.09 -12.22 33.03
CA ARG A 236 -12.39 -11.53 31.76
C ARG A 236 -11.07 -11.28 31.03
N VAL A 237 -10.67 -12.21 30.17
CA VAL A 237 -9.54 -11.96 29.26
C VAL A 237 -9.99 -10.91 28.24
N ARG A 238 -9.38 -9.71 28.27
CA ARG A 238 -9.78 -8.56 27.44
C ARG A 238 -9.57 -8.79 25.94
N ARG A 239 -8.64 -9.68 25.57
CA ARG A 239 -8.38 -10.10 24.18
C ARG A 239 -8.23 -11.61 24.14
N SER A 240 -9.09 -12.27 23.37
CA SER A 240 -9.03 -13.72 23.20
C SER A 240 -7.77 -14.16 22.45
N VAL A 241 -7.22 -13.34 21.56
CA VAL A 241 -6.05 -13.63 20.73
C VAL A 241 -4.93 -12.63 20.99
N SER A 242 -3.72 -13.13 21.21
CA SER A 242 -2.49 -12.35 21.39
C SER A 242 -1.38 -12.89 20.49
N GLU A 243 -0.52 -12.01 19.98
CA GLU A 243 0.63 -12.36 19.15
C GLU A 243 1.91 -12.06 19.92
N TYR A 244 2.81 -13.04 20.02
CA TYR A 244 4.13 -12.89 20.62
C TYR A 244 5.21 -13.14 19.58
N LEU A 245 6.28 -12.36 19.65
CA LEU A 245 7.47 -12.57 18.84
C LEU A 245 8.60 -13.03 19.77
N VAL A 246 9.06 -14.26 19.58
CA VAL A 246 9.94 -14.95 20.53
C VAL A 246 11.14 -15.53 19.80
N ALA A 247 12.35 -15.31 20.30
CA ALA A 247 13.56 -15.93 19.75
C ALA A 247 13.53 -17.44 19.95
N TYR A 248 14.17 -18.21 19.06
CA TYR A 248 14.22 -19.68 19.17
C TYR A 248 14.63 -20.17 20.56
N GLU A 249 15.66 -19.54 21.16
CA GLU A 249 16.17 -19.90 22.49
C GLU A 249 15.13 -19.74 23.61
N GLN A 250 14.22 -18.77 23.46
CA GLN A 250 13.16 -18.48 24.43
C GLN A 250 11.83 -19.17 24.08
N LEU A 251 11.74 -19.84 22.92
CA LEU A 251 10.50 -20.44 22.43
C LEU A 251 9.95 -21.48 23.40
N SER A 252 10.81 -22.42 23.84
CA SER A 252 10.41 -23.48 24.78
C SER A 252 9.88 -22.88 26.09
N ASN A 253 10.61 -21.91 26.65
CA ASN A 253 10.22 -21.24 27.90
C ASN A 253 8.89 -20.50 27.74
N LYS A 254 8.69 -19.78 26.62
CA LYS A 254 7.43 -19.07 26.37
C LYS A 254 6.26 -20.02 26.16
N LEU A 255 6.44 -21.12 25.43
CA LEU A 255 5.39 -22.13 25.23
C LEU A 255 4.95 -22.75 26.56
N GLN A 256 5.91 -23.05 27.45
CA GLN A 256 5.60 -23.54 28.80
C GLN A 256 4.85 -22.48 29.62
N GLU A 257 5.25 -21.21 29.55
CA GLU A 257 4.57 -20.10 30.21
C GLU A 257 3.11 -19.96 29.73
N ILE A 258 2.90 -19.99 28.41
CA ILE A 258 1.57 -19.91 27.77
C ILE A 258 0.69 -21.08 28.24
N ASN A 259 1.22 -22.31 28.26
CA ASN A 259 0.48 -23.48 28.72
C ASN A 259 0.10 -23.37 30.21
N ARG A 260 1.02 -22.90 31.08
CA ARG A 260 0.72 -22.65 32.51
C ARG A 260 -0.39 -21.63 32.69
N GLN A 261 -0.37 -20.55 31.91
CA GLN A 261 -1.41 -19.52 31.87
C GLN A 261 -2.74 -20.03 31.29
N GLY A 262 -2.78 -21.20 30.66
CA GLY A 262 -3.98 -21.77 30.05
C GLY A 262 -4.27 -21.26 28.65
N GLY A 263 -3.29 -20.64 27.99
CA GLY A 263 -3.40 -20.26 26.59
C GLY A 263 -3.15 -21.46 25.66
N GLN A 264 -3.87 -21.50 24.55
CA GLN A 264 -3.66 -22.44 23.46
C GLN A 264 -2.96 -21.72 22.31
N VAL A 265 -1.90 -22.33 21.76
CA VAL A 265 -1.22 -21.80 20.57
C VAL A 265 -2.00 -22.26 19.34
N ILE A 266 -2.50 -21.31 18.55
CA ILE A 266 -3.19 -21.59 17.29
C ILE A 266 -2.18 -21.75 16.16
N GLU A 267 -1.19 -20.86 16.13
CA GLU A 267 -0.32 -20.68 14.97
C GLU A 267 1.10 -20.39 15.44
N LEU A 268 2.06 -21.13 14.90
CA LEU A 268 3.49 -20.94 15.14
C LEU A 268 4.16 -20.80 13.78
N ILE A 269 4.60 -19.58 13.48
CA ILE A 269 5.23 -19.24 12.21
C ILE A 269 6.63 -18.73 12.53
N LEU A 270 7.65 -19.21 11.82
CA LEU A 270 8.95 -18.56 11.83
C LEU A 270 8.76 -17.10 11.37
N ALA A 271 9.13 -16.08 12.14
CA ALA A 271 8.99 -14.68 11.76
C ALA A 271 10.10 -14.25 10.81
#